data_AF-A0A6J6CA36-F1
#
_entry.id   AF-A0A6J6CA36-F1
#
_cell.length_a   1.000
_cell.length_b   1.000
_cell.length_c   1.000
_cell.angle_alpha   90.00
_cell.angle_beta   90.00
_cell.angle_gamma   90.00
#
_symmetry.space_group_name_H-M   'P 1'
#
loop_
_entity.id
_entity.type
_entity.pdbx_description
1 polymer ?
#
loop_
_entity_poly.entity_id
_entity_poly.type
_entity_poly.pdbx_seq_one_letter_code
_entity_poly.pdbx_strand_id
1 'polypeptide(L)'
;MKTCGAKPGGPSLDGVDLSKQTVIQGLILREGTQDGVPNGEVVSNGYVRLLDATGEFTAEVPTNSDGQFRFFAAPGNWTLIVQAPGSRVEKDISAEAGLLTDLVIHI
;
A
#
# COMPACT_ATOMS: atom_id res chain seq x y z
N MET A 1 11.82 -10.30 17.29
CA MET A 1 11.78 -9.45 16.08
C MET A 1 11.23 -8.11 16.51
N LYS A 2 12.08 -7.09 16.64
CA LYS A 2 11.66 -5.75 17.05
C LYS A 2 11.30 -4.98 15.79
N THR A 3 10.02 -4.88 15.46
CA THR A 3 9.55 -3.98 14.41
C THR A 3 9.55 -2.56 15.00
N CYS A 4 10.22 -1.63 14.33
CA CYS A 4 10.30 -0.23 14.75
C CYS A 4 8.93 0.44 14.55
N GLY A 5 8.05 0.39 15.56
CA GLY A 5 6.91 1.29 15.74
C GLY A 5 5.76 1.25 14.73
N ALA A 6 5.93 0.65 13.54
CA ALA A 6 4.92 0.63 12.50
C ALA A 6 3.74 -0.25 12.90
N LYS A 7 2.55 0.35 13.01
CA LYS A 7 1.30 -0.40 13.16
C LYS A 7 1.07 -1.16 11.85
N PRO A 8 0.92 -2.49 11.86
CA PRO A 8 0.59 -3.24 10.66
C PRO A 8 -0.72 -2.70 10.05
N GLY A 9 -0.72 -2.49 8.73
CA GLY A 9 -1.88 -2.03 7.98
C GLY A 9 -1.84 -0.55 7.60
N GLY A 10 -2.79 -0.16 6.76
CA GLY A 10 -2.95 1.21 6.25
C GLY A 10 -3.47 2.22 7.29
N PRO A 11 -3.80 3.45 6.85
CA PRO A 11 -4.20 4.53 7.76
C PRO A 11 -5.48 4.22 8.56
N SER A 12 -5.79 5.03 9.58
CA SER A 12 -7.03 4.87 10.37
C SER A 12 -8.28 4.97 9.50
N LEU A 13 -9.28 4.14 9.80
CA LEU A 13 -10.58 4.13 9.12
C LEU A 13 -11.58 5.14 9.72
N ASP A 14 -11.15 6.02 10.62
CA ASP A 14 -12.03 7.03 11.19
C ASP A 14 -12.66 7.89 10.09
N GLY A 15 -14.00 7.89 10.02
CA GLY A 15 -14.77 8.59 8.99
C GLY A 15 -14.91 7.84 7.65
N VAL A 16 -14.38 6.62 7.52
CA VAL A 16 -14.53 5.77 6.34
C VAL A 16 -15.73 4.84 6.51
N ASP A 17 -16.71 4.97 5.62
CA ASP A 17 -17.88 4.09 5.56
C ASP A 17 -17.66 3.01 4.50
N LEU A 18 -17.14 1.85 4.94
CA LEU A 18 -16.86 0.71 4.06
C LEU A 18 -18.12 0.19 3.36
N SER A 19 -19.32 0.41 3.91
CA SER A 19 -20.56 -0.04 3.25
C SER A 19 -20.87 0.71 1.95
N LYS A 20 -20.24 1.89 1.76
CA LYS A 20 -20.44 2.75 0.59
C LYS A 20 -19.19 2.89 -0.27
N GLN A 21 -18.06 2.38 0.19
CA GLN A 21 -16.75 2.65 -0.38
C GLN A 21 -15.95 1.35 -0.46
N THR A 22 -15.24 1.16 -1.56
CA THR A 22 -14.21 0.13 -1.66
C THR A 22 -12.87 0.77 -1.36
N VAL A 23 -12.19 0.25 -0.34
CA VAL A 23 -10.97 0.86 0.18
C VAL A 23 -9.81 -0.11 0.02
N ILE A 24 -8.78 0.35 -0.68
CA ILE A 24 -7.51 -0.34 -0.82
C ILE A 24 -6.48 0.46 -0.03
N GLN A 25 -5.84 -0.15 0.94
CA GLN A 25 -4.80 0.51 1.72
C GLN A 25 -3.70 -0.47 2.10
N GLY A 26 -2.63 0.05 2.64
CA GLY A 26 -1.59 -0.80 3.17
C GLY A 26 -0.40 -0.03 3.71
N LEU A 27 0.60 -0.82 4.09
CA LEU A 27 1.88 -0.42 4.64
C LEU A 27 3.01 -0.98 3.78
N ILE A 28 3.97 -0.14 3.44
CA ILE A 28 5.17 -0.51 2.69
C ILE A 28 6.36 -0.57 3.65
N LEU A 29 7.04 -1.73 3.67
CA LEU A 29 8.21 -2.00 4.50
C LEU A 29 9.41 -2.37 3.62
N ARG A 30 10.61 -1.95 4.01
CA ARG A 30 11.86 -2.42 3.41
C ARG A 30 12.15 -3.85 3.85
N GLU A 31 12.49 -4.71 2.91
CA GLU A 31 13.28 -5.90 3.23
C GLU A 31 14.71 -5.47 3.54
N GLY A 32 15.23 -5.88 4.69
CA GLY A 32 16.55 -5.43 5.13
C GLY A 32 17.64 -5.88 4.14
N THR A 33 18.35 -4.92 3.58
CA THR A 33 19.47 -5.14 2.65
C THR A 33 20.82 -5.10 3.39
N GLN A 34 21.87 -5.68 2.80
CA GLN A 34 23.22 -5.70 3.39
C GLN A 34 23.88 -4.30 3.47
N ASP A 35 23.27 -3.26 2.89
CA ASP A 35 23.74 -1.87 2.86
C ASP A 35 23.38 -1.06 4.12
N GLY A 36 22.78 -1.69 5.14
CA GLY A 36 22.54 -1.09 6.45
C GLY A 36 21.12 -0.59 6.70
N VAL A 37 20.20 -0.79 5.74
CA VAL A 37 18.76 -0.53 5.94
C VAL A 37 18.15 -1.64 6.82
N PRO A 38 17.57 -1.33 8.00
CA PRO A 38 16.93 -2.33 8.85
C PRO A 38 15.74 -3.00 8.16
N ASN A 39 15.62 -4.32 8.31
CA ASN A 39 14.43 -5.04 7.90
C ASN A 39 13.19 -4.51 8.65
N GLY A 40 12.12 -4.22 7.90
CA GLY A 40 10.89 -3.65 8.44
C GLY A 40 10.95 -2.13 8.67
N GLU A 41 11.91 -1.41 8.08
CA GLU A 41 11.86 0.04 8.01
C GLU A 41 10.69 0.49 7.12
N VAL A 42 9.93 1.50 7.56
CA VAL A 42 8.81 2.04 6.79
C VAL A 42 9.31 2.85 5.60
N VAL A 43 8.64 2.72 4.46
CA VAL A 43 8.99 3.45 3.23
C VAL A 43 8.12 4.69 3.12
N SER A 44 8.61 5.83 3.62
CA SER A 44 7.89 7.12 3.59
C SER A 44 8.19 8.00 2.38
N ASN A 45 9.14 7.58 1.52
CA ASN A 45 9.54 8.28 0.30
C ASN A 45 9.19 7.48 -0.97
N GLY A 46 8.20 6.60 -0.87
CA GLY A 46 7.67 5.81 -1.98
C GLY A 46 6.39 6.40 -2.57
N TYR A 47 6.03 5.91 -3.74
CA TYR A 47 4.77 6.15 -4.43
C TYR A 47 4.12 4.81 -4.76
N VAL A 48 2.79 4.75 -4.66
CA VAL A 48 2.01 3.60 -5.09
C VAL A 48 1.14 4.03 -6.25
N ARG A 49 1.20 3.28 -7.35
CA ARG A 49 0.29 3.43 -8.49
C ARG A 49 -0.77 2.36 -8.45
N LEU A 50 -1.97 2.73 -8.88
CA LEU A 50 -3.10 1.84 -9.05
C LEU A 50 -3.42 1.74 -10.54
N LEU A 51 -3.39 0.53 -11.07
CA LEU A 51 -3.74 0.20 -12.45
C LEU A 51 -5.00 -0.65 -12.46
N ASP A 52 -5.88 -0.41 -13.43
CA ASP A 52 -7.09 -1.22 -13.60
C ASP A 52 -6.79 -2.61 -14.18
N ALA A 53 -7.84 -3.42 -14.37
CA ALA A 53 -7.72 -4.79 -14.90
C ALA A 53 -7.14 -4.88 -16.32
N THR A 54 -7.06 -3.76 -17.07
CA THR A 54 -6.43 -3.70 -18.39
C THR A 54 -4.96 -3.27 -18.34
N GLY A 55 -4.48 -2.91 -17.14
CA GLY A 55 -3.16 -2.32 -16.93
C GLY A 55 -3.13 -0.81 -17.17
N GLU A 56 -4.29 -0.15 -17.28
CA GLU A 56 -4.35 1.30 -17.47
C GLU A 56 -4.15 2.02 -16.14
N PHE A 57 -3.31 3.05 -16.16
CA PHE A 57 -3.05 3.91 -15.00
C PHE A 57 -4.33 4.62 -14.56
N THR A 58 -4.73 4.43 -13.30
CA THR A 58 -5.93 5.05 -12.73
C THR A 58 -5.58 6.14 -11.71
N ALA A 59 -4.62 5.87 -10.81
CA ALA A 59 -4.24 6.81 -9.76
C ALA A 59 -2.81 6.57 -9.24
N GLU A 60 -2.24 7.58 -8.59
CA GLU A 60 -0.99 7.48 -7.84
C GLU A 60 -1.14 8.24 -6.51
N VAL A 61 -0.61 7.65 -5.43
CA VAL A 61 -0.54 8.32 -4.13
C VAL A 61 0.87 8.15 -3.54
N PRO A 62 1.43 9.19 -2.90
CA PRO A 62 2.64 9.03 -2.12
C PRO A 62 2.35 8.24 -0.83
N THR A 63 3.37 7.52 -0.36
CA THR A 63 3.38 6.96 1.00
C THR A 63 3.47 8.07 2.05
N ASN A 64 2.83 7.90 3.20
CA ASN A 64 2.91 8.86 4.32
C ASN A 64 4.16 8.62 5.18
N SER A 65 4.32 9.38 6.27
CA SER A 65 5.45 9.25 7.21
C SER A 65 5.59 7.85 7.82
N ASP A 66 4.50 7.11 7.92
CA ASP A 66 4.45 5.74 8.44
C ASP A 66 4.56 4.68 7.32
N GLY A 67 4.81 5.09 6.07
CA GLY A 67 4.91 4.22 4.91
C GLY A 67 3.58 3.67 4.40
N GLN A 68 2.47 4.30 4.79
CA GLN A 68 1.13 3.85 4.46
C GLN A 68 0.56 4.57 3.23
N PHE A 69 -0.41 3.94 2.58
CA PHE A 69 -1.15 4.50 1.44
C PHE A 69 -2.63 4.12 1.49
N ARG A 70 -3.48 4.85 0.75
CA ARG A 70 -4.90 4.53 0.58
C ARG A 70 -5.44 4.99 -0.77
N PHE A 71 -6.27 4.16 -1.38
CA PHE A 71 -7.12 4.46 -2.53
C PHE A 71 -8.59 4.19 -2.22
N PHE A 72 -9.44 4.96 -2.87
CA PHE A 72 -10.87 4.69 -2.99
C PHE A 72 -11.13 4.36 -4.45
N ALA A 73 -11.54 3.12 -4.73
CA ALA A 73 -11.66 2.60 -6.09
C ALA A 73 -13.03 1.95 -6.31
N ALA A 74 -13.37 1.59 -7.53
CA ALA A 74 -14.51 0.72 -7.78
C ALA A 74 -14.18 -0.74 -7.36
N PRO A 75 -15.18 -1.56 -7.00
CA PRO A 75 -14.98 -3.00 -6.86
C PRO A 75 -14.41 -3.60 -8.16
N GLY A 76 -13.40 -4.45 -8.05
CA GLY A 76 -12.75 -5.07 -9.20
C GLY A 76 -11.34 -5.55 -8.91
N ASN A 77 -10.67 -6.00 -9.97
CA ASN A 77 -9.27 -6.38 -9.95
C ASN A 77 -8.40 -5.16 -10.23
N TRP A 78 -7.33 -5.04 -9.47
CA TRP A 78 -6.39 -3.93 -9.56
C TRP A 78 -4.96 -4.44 -9.45
N THR A 79 -4.03 -3.74 -10.08
CA THR A 79 -2.60 -3.96 -9.90
C THR A 79 -2.00 -2.75 -9.19
N LEU A 80 -1.37 -3.00 -8.05
CA LEU A 80 -0.59 -2.02 -7.31
C LEU A 80 0.86 -2.07 -7.76
N ILE A 81 1.43 -0.92 -8.10
CA ILE A 81 2.86 -0.78 -8.39
C ILE A 81 3.47 0.13 -7.33
N VAL A 82 4.25 -0.44 -6.44
CA VAL A 82 5.01 0.28 -5.41
C VAL A 82 6.37 0.65 -5.98
N GLN A 83 6.73 1.92 -5.90
CA GLN A 83 8.01 2.45 -6.34
C GLN A 83 8.66 3.24 -5.20
N ALA A 84 9.89 2.91 -4.89
CA ALA A 84 10.72 3.64 -3.94
C ALA A 84 12.17 3.71 -4.47
N PRO A 85 13.03 4.57 -3.91
CA PRO A 85 14.43 4.61 -4.33
C PRO A 85 15.08 3.23 -4.24
N GLY A 86 15.49 2.70 -5.41
CA GLY A 86 16.14 1.41 -5.57
C GLY A 86 15.23 0.18 -5.60
N SER A 87 13.90 0.33 -5.48
CA SER A 87 12.98 -0.82 -5.46
C SER A 87 11.68 -0.56 -6.22
N ARG A 88 11.16 -1.62 -6.85
CA ARG A 88 9.87 -1.65 -7.53
C ARG A 88 9.23 -3.02 -7.33
N VAL A 89 8.01 -3.03 -6.83
CA VAL A 89 7.22 -4.25 -6.60
C VAL A 89 5.83 -4.08 -7.19
N GLU A 90 5.33 -5.13 -7.82
CA GLU A 90 3.99 -5.19 -8.41
C GLU A 90 3.16 -6.22 -7.67
N LYS A 91 1.89 -5.90 -7.40
CA LYS A 91 0.98 -6.74 -6.62
C LYS A 91 -0.43 -6.68 -7.17
N ASP A 92 -0.93 -7.82 -7.63
CA ASP A 92 -2.33 -7.97 -8.02
C ASP A 92 -3.21 -8.20 -6.80
N ILE A 93 -4.36 -7.52 -6.81
CA ILE A 93 -5.35 -7.56 -5.73
C ILE A 93 -6.77 -7.54 -6.29
N SER A 94 -7.71 -8.06 -5.51
CA SER A 94 -9.13 -7.82 -5.69
C SER A 94 -9.63 -6.90 -4.59
N ALA A 95 -10.52 -5.98 -4.96
CA ALA A 95 -11.17 -5.07 -4.03
C ALA A 95 -12.69 -5.19 -4.19
N GLU A 96 -13.41 -5.27 -3.09
CA GLU A 96 -14.86 -5.46 -3.06
C GLU A 96 -15.53 -4.37 -2.21
N ALA A 97 -16.71 -3.92 -2.63
CA ALA A 97 -17.47 -2.97 -1.83
C ALA A 97 -17.85 -3.62 -0.49
N GLY A 98 -17.76 -2.86 0.61
CA GLY A 98 -18.02 -3.41 1.95
C GLY A 98 -16.81 -4.07 2.60
N LEU A 99 -15.73 -4.33 1.85
CA LEU A 99 -14.52 -4.95 2.36
C LEU A 99 -13.33 -3.99 2.31
N LEU A 100 -12.53 -4.05 3.36
CA LEU A 100 -11.24 -3.38 3.40
C LEU A 100 -10.17 -4.31 2.84
N THR A 101 -9.52 -3.89 1.75
CA THR A 101 -8.31 -4.54 1.27
C THR A 101 -7.12 -3.88 1.95
N ASP A 102 -6.62 -4.48 3.03
CA ASP A 102 -5.45 -3.99 3.78
C ASP A 102 -4.24 -4.90 3.56
N LEU A 103 -3.10 -4.31 3.19
CA LEU A 103 -1.93 -5.03 2.72
C LEU A 103 -0.67 -4.60 3.47
N VAL A 104 0.24 -5.56 3.68
CA VAL A 104 1.63 -5.26 4.04
C VAL A 104 2.50 -5.72 2.90
N ILE A 105 3.21 -4.78 2.26
CA ILE A 105 4.05 -5.03 1.10
C ILE A 105 5.50 -4.82 1.53
N HIS A 106 6.33 -5.81 1.26
CA HIS A 106 7.77 -5.77 1.51
C HIS A 106 8.50 -5.52 0.19
N ILE A 107 9.42 -4.54 0.18
CA ILE A 107 10.13 -4.07 -1.02
C ILE A 107 11.64 -3.91 -0.82
#